data_AF-A0A936GEI6-F1
#
_entry.id   AF-A0A936GEI6-F1
#
_cell.length_a   1.000
_cell.length_b   1.000
_cell.length_c   1.000
_cell.angle_alpha   90.00
_cell.angle_beta   90.00
_cell.angle_gamma   90.00
#
_symmetry.space_group_name_H-M   'P 1'
#
loop_
_entity.id
_entity.type
_entity.pdbx_description
1 polymer ?
#
loop_
_entity_poly.entity_id
_entity_poly.type
_entity_poly.pdbx_seq_one_letter_code
_entity_poly.pdbx_strand_id
1 'polypeptide(L)' 'MARATSVARYLINAGIAPERFIVSGQGEYAPVFPNDTQEHKDMNARVEIIIIYKVDSNIIDVNAPDVLP' A
#
# COMPACT_ATOMS: atom_id res chain seq x y z
N MET A 1 -3.52 -2.80 -13.21
CA MET A 1 -3.13 -4.08 -12.58
C MET A 1 -1.63 -4.37 -12.69
N ALA A 2 -1.03 -4.35 -13.89
CA ALA A 2 0.38 -4.75 -14.10
C ALA A 2 1.41 -4.11 -13.14
N ARG A 3 1.34 -2.80 -12.89
CA ARG A 3 2.29 -2.09 -12.01
C ARG A 3 2.25 -2.55 -10.55
N ALA A 4 1.04 -2.65 -9.98
CA ALA A 4 0.86 -3.11 -8.60
C ALA A 4 1.34 -4.55 -8.41
N THR A 5 1.10 -5.42 -9.41
CA THR A 5 1.63 -6.79 -9.41
C THR A 5 3.16 -6.82 -9.49
N SER A 6 3.79 -5.96 -10.28
CA SER A 6 5.25 -5.87 -10.35
C SER A 6 5.87 -5.46 -9.02
N VAL A 7 5.28 -4.48 -8.33
CA VAL A 7 5.75 -4.05 -6.99
C VAL A 7 5.57 -5.17 -5.97
N ALA A 8 4.41 -5.84 -5.96
CA ALA A 8 4.19 -6.98 -5.07
C ALA A 8 5.19 -8.11 -5.32
N ARG A 9 5.47 -8.47 -6.59
CA ARG A 9 6.47 -9.48 -6.93
C ARG A 9 7.88 -9.09 -6.49
N TYR A 10 8.26 -7.83 -6.65
CA TYR A 10 9.54 -7.34 -6.18
C TYR A 10 9.69 -7.55 -4.66
N LEU A 11 8.66 -7.21 -3.89
CA LEU A 11 8.65 -7.36 -2.43
C LEU A 11 8.60 -8.82 -1.98
N ILE A 12 7.90 -9.69 -2.72
CA ILE A 12 7.89 -11.13 -2.47
C ILE A 12 9.28 -11.73 -2.70
N ASN A 13 9.94 -11.35 -3.80
CA ASN A 13 11.31 -11.77 -4.10
C ASN A 13 12.32 -11.26 -3.07
N ALA A 14 12.04 -10.13 -2.42
CA ALA A 14 12.83 -9.60 -1.31
C ALA A 14 12.61 -10.36 0.01
N GLY A 15 11.71 -11.35 0.05
CA GLY A 15 11.51 -12.27 1.19
C GLY A 15 10.22 -12.04 1.99
N ILE A 16 9.33 -11.14 1.56
CA ILE A 16 8.04 -10.96 2.24
C ILE A 16 7.07 -12.06 1.79
N ALA A 17 6.43 -12.73 2.74
CA ALA A 17 5.51 -13.81 2.44
C ALA A 17 4.34 -13.33 1.54
N PRO A 18 4.01 -14.05 0.45
CA PRO A 18 3.02 -13.63 -0.54
C PRO A 18 1.61 -13.47 0.06
N GLU A 19 1.29 -14.26 1.09
CA GLU A 19 0.04 -14.21 1.84
C GLU A 19 -0.19 -12.90 2.62
N ARG A 20 0.84 -12.05 2.77
CA ARG A 20 0.73 -10.72 3.37
C ARG A 20 0.29 -9.64 2.38
N PHE A 21 0.17 -9.96 1.09
CA PHE A 21 -0.16 -8.97 0.07
C PHE A 21 -1.59 -9.12 -0.44
N ILE A 22 -2.30 -8.00 -0.48
CA ILE A 22 -3.53 -7.84 -1.26
C ILE A 22 -3.22 -6.85 -2.37
N VAL A 23 -3.20 -7.32 -3.62
CA VAL A 23 -2.91 -6.48 -4.78
C VAL A 23 -4.21 -6.06 -5.43
N SER A 24 -4.49 -4.76 -5.43
CA SER A 24 -5.60 -4.16 -6.17
C SER A 24 -5.06 -3.15 -7.18
N GLY A 25 -5.76 -2.98 -8.30
CA GLY A 25 -5.42 -1.98 -9.30
C GLY A 25 -6.55 -0.99 -9.44
N GLN A 26 -6.27 0.25 -9.08
CA GLN A 26 -7.21 1.37 -9.17
C GLN A 26 -7.33 1.96 -10.58
N GLY A 27 -6.51 1.50 -11.54
CA GLY A 27 -6.63 1.86 -12.95
C GLY A 27 -6.70 3.37 -13.18
N GLU A 28 -7.65 3.79 -14.00
CA GLU A 28 -7.99 5.19 -14.29
C GLU A 28 -9.13 5.74 -13.43
N TYR A 29 -9.64 4.94 -12.48
CA TYR A 29 -10.84 5.24 -11.71
C TYR A 29 -10.56 6.08 -10.44
N ALA A 30 -9.29 6.26 -10.06
CA ALA A 30 -8.87 7.10 -8.94
C ALA A 30 -7.63 7.97 -9.28
N PRO A 31 -7.76 8.89 -10.25
CA PRO A 31 -6.69 9.84 -10.55
C PRO A 31 -6.55 10.85 -9.40
N VAL A 32 -5.32 11.21 -9.04
CA VAL A 32 -5.08 12.28 -8.05
C VAL A 32 -5.16 13.65 -8.71
N PHE A 33 -4.76 13.74 -9.98
CA PHE A 33 -4.86 14.94 -10.80
C PHE A 33 -5.69 14.67 -12.07
N PRO A 34 -6.34 15.69 -12.66
CA PRO A 34 -6.95 15.56 -13.98
C PRO A 34 -5.92 15.08 -15.01
N ASN A 35 -6.26 14.15 -15.90
CA ASN A 35 -5.35 13.66 -16.96
C ASN A 35 -5.21 14.65 -18.13
N ASP A 36 -5.17 15.95 -17.86
CA ASP A 36 -5.15 17.03 -18.85
C ASP A 36 -3.73 17.37 -19.34
N THR A 37 -2.72 17.33 -18.46
CA THR A 37 -1.32 17.59 -18.79
C THR A 37 -0.48 16.31 -18.80
N GLN A 38 0.69 16.37 -19.44
CA GLN A 38 1.64 15.26 -19.41
C GLN A 38 2.18 15.07 -17.98
N GLU A 39 2.46 16.18 -17.27
CA GLU A 39 2.88 16.11 -15.88
C GLU A 39 1.85 15.41 -14.98
N HIS A 40 0.55 15.74 -15.12
CA HIS A 40 -0.49 15.09 -14.33
C HIS A 40 -0.66 13.61 -14.65
N LYS A 41 -0.51 13.22 -15.93
CA LYS A 41 -0.52 11.79 -16.32
C LYS A 41 0.65 11.04 -15.68
N ASP A 42 1.82 11.65 -15.62
CA ASP A 42 3.00 11.05 -14.99
C ASP A 42 2.82 10.95 -13.47
N MET A 43 2.23 11.96 -12.82
CA MET A 43 1.88 11.92 -11.40
C MET A 43 0.80 10.88 -11.07
N ASN A 44 -0.12 10.61 -11.99
CA ASN A 44 -1.14 9.58 -11.83
C ASN A 44 -0.58 8.15 -11.98
N ALA A 45 0.64 7.97 -12.49
CA ALA A 45 1.31 6.68 -12.61
C ALA A 45 1.95 6.20 -11.29
N ARG A 46 1.18 6.14 -10.20
CA ARG A 46 1.65 5.78 -8.85
C ARG A 46 1.21 4.39 -8.40
N VAL A 47 1.90 3.86 -7.39
CA VAL A 47 1.50 2.67 -6.63
C VAL A 47 1.39 3.08 -5.17
N GLU A 48 0.23 2.86 -4.57
CA GLU A 48 0.00 3.10 -3.14
C GLU A 48 0.19 1.78 -2.37
N ILE A 49 0.96 1.85 -1.28
CA ILE A 49 1.19 0.71 -0.37
C ILE A 49 0.53 1.05 0.96
N ILE A 50 -0.50 0.28 1.31
CA ILE A 50 -1.21 0.42 2.58
C ILE A 50 -0.76 -0.72 3.49
N ILE A 51 -0.17 -0.36 4.64
CA ILE A 51 0.27 -1.33 5.64
C ILE A 51 -0.82 -1.44 6.71
N ILE A 52 -1.42 -2.61 6.81
CA ILE A 52 -2.45 -2.90 7.81
C ILE A 52 -1.81 -3.76 8.90
N TYR A 53 -1.75 -3.22 10.11
CA TYR A 53 -1.33 -3.97 11.29
C TYR A 53 -2.56 -4.56 11.96
N LYS A 54 -2.53 -5.86 12.23
CA LYS A 54 -3.55 -6.49 13.04
C LYS A 54 -3.26 -6.17 14.50
N VAL A 55 -4.08 -5.32 15.10
CA VAL A 55 -4.04 -5.06 16.54
C VAL A 55 -4.89 -6.14 17.20
N ASP A 56 -4.26 -7.13 17.83
CA ASP A 56 -4.96 -8.22 18.54
C ASP A 56 -5.48 -7.78 19.93
N SER A 57 -5.18 -6.57 20.39
CA SER A 57 -5.51 -6.09 21.73
C SER A 57 -6.72 -5.16 21.74
N ASN A 58 -7.87 -5.68 22.21
CA ASN A 58 -9.01 -4.88 22.69
C ASN A 58 -8.79 -4.34 24.11
N ILE A 59 -7.56 -4.42 24.64
CA ILE A 59 -7.20 -3.90 25.96
C ILE A 59 -6.33 -2.66 25.74
N ILE A 60 -6.88 -1.49 26.05
CA ILE A 60 -6.09 -0.27 26.26
C ILE A 60 -5.47 -0.43 27.65
N ASP A 61 -4.27 -0.97 27.72
CA ASP A 61 -3.51 -0.94 28.97
C ASP A 61 -2.99 0.49 29.18
N VAL A 62 -3.62 1.21 30.11
CA VAL A 62 -3.27 2.60 30.46
C VAL A 62 -1.93 2.73 31.20
N ASN A 63 -1.24 1.62 31.47
CA ASN A 63 0.04 1.61 32.21
C ASN A 63 1.23 1.07 31.40
N ALA A 64 1.06 0.70 30.13
CA ALA A 64 2.17 0.25 29.31
C ALA A 64 2.92 1.46 28.72
N PRO A 65 4.21 1.68 29.05
CA PRO A 65 5.01 2.68 28.37
C PRO A 65 5.35 2.12 26.99
N ASP A 66 4.90 2.81 25.95
CA ASP A 66 5.39 2.68 24.58
C ASP A 66 5.15 1.31 23.92
N VAL A 67 3.99 1.18 23.27
CA VAL A 67 3.83 0.23 22.16
C VAL A 67 4.17 0.94 20.84
N LEU A 68 5.47 1.04 20.54
CA LEU A 68 6.04 1.12 19.18
C LEU A 68 7.47 0.54 19.23
N PRO A 69 7.91 -0.16 18.16
CA PRO A 69 8.26 0.48 16.89
C PRO A 69 7.24 0.35 15.76
#